data_AF-A0A8T3XVV2-F1
#
_entry.id   AF-A0A8T3XVV2-F1
#
_cell.length_a   1.000
_cell.length_b   1.000
_cell.length_c   1.000
_cell.angle_alpha   90.00
_cell.angle_beta   90.00
_cell.angle_gamma   90.00
#
_symmetry.space_group_name_H-M   'P 1'
#
loop_
_entity.id
_entity.type
_entity.pdbx_description
1 polymer ?
#
loop_
_entity_poly.entity_id
_entity_poly.type
_entity_poly.pdbx_seq_one_letter_code
_entity_poly.pdbx_strand_id
1 'polypeptide(L)'
;MVFGLEGDKREDWKEFLIPEAKQTLSNLIDSVKRHRGAYSHADDVKIAQLWSALIEIKNELDGVKQTLGKLEDPWRAIVELGDVEKRKTVEKLVEELIKPVDEDTKEATKKLVDSLMKF
;
A
#
# COMPACT_ATOMS: atom_id res chain seq x y z
N MET A 1 -51.91 -35.65 -2.40
CA MET A 1 -51.62 -34.35 -3.03
C MET A 1 -50.60 -33.67 -2.12
N VAL A 2 -49.31 -33.78 -2.46
CA VAL A 2 -48.22 -33.21 -1.65
C VAL A 2 -48.16 -31.73 -1.98
N PHE A 3 -48.41 -30.89 -1.00
CA PHE A 3 -48.28 -29.44 -1.11
C PHE A 3 -46.82 -29.13 -1.47
N GLY A 4 -46.62 -28.59 -2.68
CA GLY A 4 -45.36 -27.98 -3.05
C GLY A 4 -45.12 -26.79 -2.12
N LEU A 5 -44.05 -26.89 -1.32
CA LEU A 5 -43.50 -25.74 -0.64
C LEU A 5 -42.95 -24.83 -1.75
N GLU A 6 -43.73 -23.81 -2.13
CA GLU A 6 -43.21 -22.66 -2.84
C GLU A 6 -42.06 -22.10 -2.01
N GLY A 7 -40.84 -22.36 -2.47
CA GLY A 7 -39.65 -21.76 -1.89
C GLY A 7 -39.82 -20.25 -1.93
N ASP A 8 -39.81 -19.64 -0.75
CA ASP A 8 -39.79 -18.21 -0.48
C ASP A 8 -38.85 -17.52 -1.49
N LYS A 9 -39.42 -16.88 -2.52
CA LYS A 9 -38.69 -16.09 -3.52
C LYS A 9 -38.20 -14.80 -2.87
N ARG A 10 -37.30 -14.92 -1.88
CA ARG A 10 -36.52 -13.77 -1.43
C ARG A 10 -35.56 -13.43 -2.54
N GLU A 11 -35.63 -12.19 -3.01
CA GLU A 11 -34.67 -11.64 -3.97
C GLU A 11 -33.25 -11.89 -3.45
N ASP A 12 -32.37 -12.44 -4.29
CA ASP A 12 -30.98 -12.64 -3.90
C ASP A 12 -30.36 -11.26 -3.69
N TRP A 13 -29.96 -10.97 -2.45
CA TRP A 13 -29.37 -9.68 -2.08
C TRP A 13 -28.17 -9.31 -2.98
N LYS A 14 -27.50 -10.31 -3.56
CA LYS A 14 -26.42 -10.11 -4.51
C LYS A 14 -26.86 -9.39 -5.77
N GLU A 15 -28.13 -9.49 -6.18
CA GLU A 15 -28.66 -8.79 -7.35
C GLU A 15 -28.56 -7.27 -7.21
N PHE A 16 -28.63 -6.76 -5.98
CA PHE A 16 -28.49 -5.34 -5.64
C PHE A 16 -27.05 -4.84 -5.58
N LEU A 17 -26.06 -5.72 -5.73
CA LEU A 17 -24.67 -5.30 -5.85
C LEU A 17 -24.39 -4.72 -7.24
N ILE A 18 -23.61 -3.64 -7.27
CA ILE A 18 -23.02 -3.13 -8.52
C ILE A 18 -22.11 -4.20 -9.15
N PRO A 19 -21.94 -4.23 -10.49
CA PRO A 19 -21.17 -5.26 -11.20
C PRO A 19 -19.76 -5.47 -10.62
N GLU A 20 -19.08 -4.39 -10.24
CA GLU A 20 -17.74 -4.42 -9.66
C GLU A 20 -17.73 -5.16 -8.32
N ALA A 21 -18.71 -4.89 -7.46
CA ALA A 21 -18.84 -5.55 -6.16
C ALA A 21 -19.21 -7.04 -6.32
N LYS A 22 -20.01 -7.40 -7.33
CA LYS A 22 -20.28 -8.81 -7.68
C LYS A 22 -18.99 -9.52 -8.09
N GLN A 23 -18.15 -8.87 -8.90
CA GLN A 23 -16.86 -9.41 -9.31
C GLN A 23 -15.91 -9.56 -8.11
N THR A 24 -15.82 -8.55 -7.24
CA THR A 24 -15.01 -8.63 -6.02
C THR A 24 -15.47 -9.78 -5.12
N LEU A 25 -16.79 -9.93 -4.92
CA LEU A 25 -17.35 -11.03 -4.14
C LEU A 25 -17.04 -12.40 -4.78
N SER A 26 -17.15 -12.52 -6.10
CA SER A 26 -16.80 -13.76 -6.82
C SER A 26 -15.33 -14.13 -6.61
N ASN A 27 -14.42 -13.17 -6.77
CA ASN A 27 -12.99 -13.38 -6.59
C ASN A 27 -12.66 -13.80 -5.15
N LEU A 28 -13.32 -13.19 -4.16
CA LEU A 28 -13.16 -13.54 -2.75
C LEU A 28 -13.69 -14.95 -2.44
N ILE A 29 -14.81 -15.35 -3.03
CA ILE A 29 -15.32 -16.73 -2.89
C ILE A 29 -14.35 -17.73 -3.52
N ASP A 30 -13.75 -17.38 -4.66
CA ASP A 30 -12.77 -18.23 -5.33
C ASP A 30 -11.48 -18.38 -4.52
N SER A 31 -10.95 -17.33 -3.90
CA SER A 31 -9.76 -17.41 -3.06
C SER A 31 -9.99 -18.30 -1.83
N VAL A 32 -11.19 -18.25 -1.25
CA VAL A 32 -11.59 -19.07 -0.09
C VAL A 32 -11.62 -20.56 -0.39
N LYS A 33 -11.75 -20.99 -1.65
CA LYS A 33 -11.79 -22.43 -2.02
C LYS A 33 -10.57 -23.21 -1.53
N ARG A 34 -9.42 -22.56 -1.33
CA ARG A 34 -8.21 -23.20 -0.77
C ARG A 34 -8.42 -23.71 0.65
N HIS A 35 -9.39 -23.15 1.38
CA HIS A 35 -9.79 -23.55 2.73
C HIS A 35 -11.00 -24.49 2.74
N ARG A 36 -11.37 -25.09 1.60
CA ARG A 36 -12.55 -25.96 1.51
C ARG A 36 -12.59 -27.05 2.55
N GLY A 37 -11.44 -27.68 2.82
CA GLY A 37 -11.33 -28.69 3.85
C GLY A 37 -11.69 -28.19 5.26
N ALA A 38 -11.47 -26.90 5.57
CA ALA A 38 -11.83 -26.34 6.86
C ALA A 38 -13.33 -26.04 6.93
N TYR A 39 -13.87 -25.27 5.98
CA TYR A 39 -15.26 -24.83 6.07
C TYR A 39 -16.28 -25.93 5.77
N SER A 40 -15.92 -26.98 5.02
CA SER A 40 -16.85 -28.08 4.70
C SER A 40 -17.14 -28.99 5.88
N HIS A 41 -16.32 -28.95 6.93
CA HIS A 41 -16.47 -29.76 8.15
C HIS A 41 -16.98 -28.94 9.34
N ALA A 42 -17.34 -27.67 9.12
CA ALA A 42 -17.86 -26.80 10.16
C ALA A 42 -19.37 -26.98 10.35
N ASP A 43 -19.84 -26.81 11.58
CA ASP A 43 -21.28 -26.86 11.91
C ASP A 43 -22.08 -25.78 11.13
N ASP A 44 -21.49 -24.59 10.98
CA ASP A 44 -21.99 -23.55 10.10
C ASP A 44 -20.99 -23.26 8.98
N VAL A 45 -21.26 -23.87 7.82
CA VAL A 45 -20.45 -23.72 6.62
C VAL A 45 -20.38 -22.26 6.16
N LYS A 46 -21.46 -21.48 6.28
CA LYS A 46 -21.51 -20.09 5.80
C LYS A 46 -20.65 -19.19 6.67
N ILE A 47 -20.75 -19.35 7.99
CA ILE A 47 -19.89 -18.63 8.95
C ILE A 47 -18.43 -19.03 8.75
N ALA A 48 -18.12 -20.32 8.57
CA ALA A 48 -16.76 -20.78 8.32
C ALA A 48 -16.18 -20.26 7.00
N GLN A 49 -17.00 -20.16 5.95
CA GLN A 49 -16.62 -19.51 4.69
C GLN A 49 -16.31 -18.03 4.88
N LEU A 50 -17.11 -17.32 5.70
CA LEU A 50 -16.85 -15.91 6.02
C LEU A 50 -15.53 -15.73 6.76
N TRP A 51 -15.25 -16.57 7.78
CA TRP A 51 -13.96 -16.55 8.47
C TRP A 51 -12.79 -16.87 7.55
N SER A 52 -12.97 -17.84 6.66
CA SER A 52 -11.97 -18.16 5.64
C SER A 52 -11.71 -16.94 4.75
N ALA A 53 -12.75 -16.20 4.35
CA ALA A 53 -12.62 -14.97 3.57
C ALA A 53 -11.86 -13.87 4.33
N LEU A 54 -12.11 -13.73 5.62
CA LEU A 54 -11.38 -12.77 6.46
C LEU A 54 -9.89 -13.12 6.57
N ILE A 55 -9.54 -14.40 6.63
CA ILE A 55 -8.14 -14.86 6.60
C ILE A 55 -7.47 -14.50 5.27
N GLU A 56 -8.17 -14.68 4.14
CA GLU A 56 -7.67 -14.26 2.81
C GLU A 56 -7.34 -12.78 2.77
N ILE A 57 -8.30 -11.95 3.18
CA ILE A 57 -8.15 -10.49 3.19
C ILE A 57 -7.00 -10.07 4.11
N LYS A 58 -6.87 -10.71 5.28
CA LYS A 58 -5.74 -10.46 6.20
C LYS A 58 -4.40 -10.79 5.56
N ASN A 59 -4.29 -11.94 4.89
CA ASN A 59 -3.06 -12.34 4.22
C ASN A 59 -2.66 -11.39 3.09
N GLU A 60 -3.63 -10.92 2.30
CA GLU A 60 -3.39 -9.89 1.28
C GLU A 60 -2.93 -8.58 1.90
N LEU A 61 -3.58 -8.12 2.97
CA LEU A 61 -3.18 -6.90 3.69
C LEU A 61 -1.77 -7.00 4.27
N ASP A 62 -1.42 -8.14 4.85
CA ASP A 62 -0.09 -8.38 5.41
C ASP A 62 0.97 -8.44 4.28
N GLY A 63 0.63 -8.99 3.11
CA GLY A 63 1.47 -8.96 1.90
C GLY A 63 1.70 -7.54 1.36
N VAL A 64 0.66 -6.70 1.34
CA VAL A 64 0.78 -5.27 0.98
C VAL A 64 1.68 -4.55 1.97
N LYS A 65 1.48 -4.72 3.28
CA LYS A 65 2.34 -4.12 4.31
C LYS A 65 3.80 -4.55 4.17
N GLN A 66 4.06 -5.82 3.90
CA GLN A 66 5.42 -6.31 3.68
C GLN A 66 6.06 -5.67 2.44
N THR A 67 5.29 -5.54 1.36
CA THR A 67 5.76 -4.89 0.13
C THR A 67 6.07 -3.41 0.38
N LEU A 68 5.19 -2.69 1.07
CA LEU A 68 5.43 -1.30 1.46
C LEU A 68 6.65 -1.15 2.37
N GLY A 69 6.82 -2.05 3.35
CA GLY A 69 8.00 -2.05 4.22
C GLY A 69 9.31 -2.24 3.44
N LYS A 70 9.32 -3.10 2.43
CA LYS A 70 10.50 -3.28 1.54
C LYS A 70 10.81 -2.04 0.69
N LEU A 71 9.83 -1.17 0.48
CA LEU A 71 10.02 0.05 -0.31
C LEU A 71 10.51 1.23 0.55
N GLU A 72 10.43 1.14 1.88
CA GLU A 72 10.82 2.23 2.77
C GLU A 72 12.29 2.62 2.61
N ASP A 73 13.21 1.66 2.65
CA ASP A 73 14.66 1.93 2.50
C ASP A 73 15.02 2.48 1.10
N PRO A 74 14.55 1.90 -0.02
CA PRO A 74 14.75 2.49 -1.33
C PRO A 74 14.22 3.93 -1.44
N TRP A 75 13.03 4.21 -0.88
CA TRP A 75 12.48 5.56 -0.90
C TRP A 75 13.29 6.54 -0.07
N ARG A 76 13.76 6.14 1.11
CA ARG A 76 14.69 6.95 1.92
C ARG A 76 15.97 7.24 1.14
N ALA A 77 16.56 6.23 0.50
CA ALA A 77 17.77 6.41 -0.31
C ALA A 77 17.55 7.36 -1.50
N ILE A 78 16.38 7.32 -2.15
CA ILE A 78 16.03 8.25 -3.24
C ILE A 78 15.91 9.69 -2.71
N VAL A 79 15.28 9.87 -1.55
CA VAL A 79 15.16 11.20 -0.91
C VAL A 79 16.54 11.75 -0.53
N GLU A 80 17.37 10.93 0.13
CA GLU A 80 18.74 11.30 0.50
C GLU A 80 19.59 11.66 -0.72
N LEU A 81 19.50 10.89 -1.80
CA LEU A 81 20.20 11.20 -3.05
C LEU A 81 19.74 12.54 -3.63
N GLY A 82 18.43 12.79 -3.64
CA GLY A 82 17.88 14.08 -4.09
C GLY A 82 18.38 15.25 -3.26
N ASP A 83 18.50 15.10 -1.94
CA ASP A 83 19.01 16.16 -1.07
C ASP A 83 20.51 16.40 -1.26
N VAL A 84 21.30 15.35 -1.53
CA VAL A 84 22.71 15.47 -1.91
C VAL A 84 22.86 16.20 -3.25
N GLU A 85 22.03 15.89 -4.25
CA GLU A 85 22.10 16.57 -5.55
C GLU A 85 21.65 18.03 -5.49
N LYS A 86 20.60 18.34 -4.70
CA LYS A 86 20.21 19.72 -4.41
C LYS A 86 21.37 20.49 -3.76
N ARG A 87 22.00 19.90 -2.74
CA ARG A 87 23.14 20.53 -2.06
C ARG A 87 24.28 20.83 -3.02
N LYS A 88 24.69 19.87 -3.86
CA LYS A 88 25.74 20.07 -4.87
C LYS A 88 25.40 21.18 -5.85
N THR A 89 24.13 21.31 -6.23
CA THR A 89 23.67 22.36 -7.14
C THR A 89 23.75 23.73 -6.47
N VAL A 90 23.32 23.84 -5.21
CA VAL A 90 23.44 25.06 -4.41
C VAL A 90 24.90 25.44 -4.20
N GLU A 91 25.76 24.49 -3.85
CA GLU A 91 27.22 24.70 -3.69
C GLU A 91 27.82 25.30 -4.95
N LYS A 92 27.57 24.71 -6.12
CA LYS A 92 28.06 25.23 -7.41
C LYS A 92 27.56 26.65 -7.69
N LEU A 93 26.27 26.91 -7.52
CA LEU A 93 25.69 28.23 -7.77
C LEU A 93 26.31 29.29 -6.84
N VAL A 94 26.49 28.98 -5.57
CA VAL A 94 27.08 29.91 -4.59
C VAL A 94 28.57 30.13 -4.87
N GLU A 95 29.32 29.09 -5.22
CA GLU A 95 30.73 29.20 -5.61
C GLU A 95 30.92 30.04 -6.88
N GLU A 96 30.06 29.87 -7.89
CA GLU A 96 30.08 30.67 -9.12
C GLU A 96 29.78 32.15 -8.87
N LEU A 97 28.90 32.44 -7.90
CA LEU A 97 28.51 33.80 -7.52
C LEU A 97 29.57 34.51 -6.66
N ILE A 98 30.08 33.83 -5.63
CA ILE A 98 31.00 34.42 -4.64
C ILE A 98 32.46 34.36 -5.10
N LYS A 99 32.82 33.32 -5.87
CA LYS A 99 34.21 33.05 -6.33
C LYS A 99 35.24 33.17 -5.20
N PRO A 100 35.09 32.41 -4.11
CA PRO A 100 35.97 32.52 -2.95
C PRO A 100 37.42 32.19 -3.33
N VAL A 101 38.35 33.07 -2.94
CA VAL A 101 39.77 33.02 -3.32
C VAL A 101 40.69 32.70 -2.15
N ASP A 102 40.21 32.90 -0.92
CA ASP A 102 40.93 32.69 0.33
C ASP A 102 40.13 31.76 1.26
N GLU A 103 40.78 31.29 2.33
CA GLU A 103 40.19 30.27 3.19
C GLU A 103 39.03 30.80 4.05
N ASP A 104 39.04 32.09 4.39
CA ASP A 104 37.96 32.73 5.13
C ASP A 104 36.71 32.86 4.25
N THR A 105 36.88 33.23 2.97
CA THR A 105 35.77 33.29 2.01
C THR A 105 35.22 31.92 1.65
N LYS A 106 36.05 30.87 1.59
CA LYS A 106 35.56 29.49 1.43
C LYS A 106 34.73 29.04 2.62
N GLU A 107 35.15 29.35 3.85
CA GLU A 107 34.39 28.98 5.03
C GLU A 107 33.06 29.75 5.14
N ALA A 108 33.06 31.03 4.75
CA ALA A 108 31.84 31.82 4.64
C ALA A 108 30.87 31.25 3.58
N THR A 109 31.37 30.85 2.41
CA THR A 109 30.59 30.18 1.37
C THR A 109 29.95 28.88 1.87
N LYS A 110 30.70 28.06 2.61
CA LYS A 110 30.18 26.82 3.20
C LYS A 110 29.05 27.09 4.21
N LYS A 111 29.22 28.09 5.09
CA LYS A 111 28.18 28.50 6.05
C LYS A 111 26.92 29.03 5.37
N LEU A 112 27.06 29.69 4.22
CA LEU A 112 25.93 30.16 3.42
C LEU A 112 25.16 28.99 2.80
N VAL A 113 25.84 28.04 2.18
CA VAL A 113 25.23 26.79 1.68
C VAL A 113 24.50 26.06 2.81
N ASP A 114 25.12 25.90 3.97
CA ASP A 114 24.49 25.25 5.14
C ASP A 114 23.25 26.00 5.65
N SER A 115 23.21 27.32 5.49
CA SER A 115 22.03 28.13 5.84
C SER A 115 20.92 27.99 4.81
N LEU A 116 21.27 27.90 3.53
CA LEU A 116 20.31 27.70 2.43
C LEU A 116 19.68 26.30 2.45
N MET A 117 20.41 25.27 2.90
CA MET A 117 19.90 23.90 3.02
C MET A 117 18.97 23.66 4.23
N LYS A 118 18.75 24.67 5.08
CA LYS A 118 17.87 24.60 6.26
C LYS A 118 16.45 25.13 6.01
N PHE A 119 16.20 25.77 4.86
CA PHE A 119 14.89 26.28 4.43
C PHE A 119 14.24 25.31 3.43
#